data_AF-A0A9D2JM11-F1
#
_entry.id   AF-A0A9D2JM11-F1
#
_cell.length_a   1.000
_cell.length_b   1.000
_cell.length_c   1.000
_cell.angle_alpha   90.00
_cell.angle_beta   90.00
_cell.angle_gamma   90.00
#
_symmetry.space_group_name_H-M   'P 1'
#
loop_
_entity.id
_entity.type
_entity.pdbx_description
1 polymer ?
#
loop_
_entity_poly.entity_id
_entity_poly.type
_entity_poly.pdbx_seq_one_letter_code
_entity_poly.pdbx_strand_id
1 'polypeptide(L)'
;MKLKKIASLMLAGVMAVSMFAGCATTTPEQPEQPETPATSNAADMLYSELTGSAKDKVSAVANADLDEALENAVDKYFDYTSIVDDVYGYNYLTEISSSKLGTSVNDAMKASYAPGIRFSGIDNRNDDSDKVAVAVYAINASTSDAYVMEQIADQLDSYLSNLPTSGNFDADRVANCNYTYSVSASVTTRTVNFAGVDTGVKYVAVALTKTVAEKG
;
A
#
# COMPACT_ATOMS: atom_id res chain seq x y z
N MET A 1 22.33 -28.56 -42.63
CA MET A 1 20.87 -28.40 -42.82
C MET A 1 20.14 -29.17 -41.73
N LYS A 2 18.92 -28.70 -41.41
CA LYS A 2 17.84 -29.34 -40.62
C LYS A 2 17.87 -28.97 -39.13
N LEU A 3 16.81 -28.50 -38.49
CA LEU A 3 15.56 -27.82 -38.87
C LEU A 3 14.96 -27.34 -37.53
N LYS A 4 14.17 -26.28 -37.59
CA LYS A 4 13.51 -25.56 -36.50
C LYS A 4 12.46 -26.42 -35.76
N LYS A 5 12.24 -26.15 -34.47
CA LYS A 5 11.01 -26.46 -33.70
C LYS A 5 10.86 -25.35 -32.64
N ILE A 6 10.16 -24.24 -32.89
CA ILE A 6 8.72 -24.00 -32.65
C ILE A 6 8.01 -25.05 -31.79
N ALA A 7 7.62 -24.61 -30.59
CA ALA A 7 6.46 -25.10 -29.85
C ALA A 7 5.81 -23.87 -29.18
N SER A 8 4.93 -23.24 -29.92
CA SER A 8 3.87 -22.40 -29.38
C SER A 8 2.81 -23.34 -28.81
N LEU A 9 2.40 -23.14 -27.56
CA LEU A 9 1.07 -23.51 -27.07
C LEU A 9 0.47 -22.20 -26.54
N MET A 10 -0.27 -21.49 -27.37
CA MET A 10 -1.73 -21.54 -27.40
C MET A 10 -2.38 -21.29 -26.02
N LEU A 11 -2.32 -20.00 -25.67
CA LEU A 11 -3.41 -19.23 -25.07
C LEU A 11 -4.74 -19.53 -25.79
N ALA A 12 -5.54 -20.45 -25.25
CA ALA A 12 -6.96 -20.61 -25.58
C ALA A 12 -7.66 -21.47 -24.52
N GLY A 13 -8.62 -20.88 -23.83
CA GLY A 13 -9.49 -21.52 -22.84
C GLY A 13 -9.89 -20.43 -21.84
N VAL A 14 -11.13 -19.98 -21.69
CA VAL A 14 -12.41 -20.56 -22.07
C VAL A 14 -13.35 -19.36 -22.25
N MET A 15 -13.85 -19.13 -23.46
CA MET A 15 -15.07 -18.35 -23.65
C MET A 15 -16.23 -19.34 -23.71
N ALA A 16 -17.08 -19.33 -22.69
CA ALA A 16 -18.50 -19.66 -22.69
C ALA A 16 -18.93 -20.18 -21.31
N VAL A 17 -19.52 -19.32 -20.49
CA VAL A 17 -20.53 -19.75 -19.51
C VAL A 17 -21.85 -19.16 -19.95
N SER A 18 -22.56 -19.99 -20.71
CA SER A 18 -24.00 -20.17 -20.75
C SER A 18 -24.83 -19.22 -19.87
N MET A 19 -25.45 -18.22 -20.51
CA MET A 19 -26.71 -17.65 -20.03
C MET A 19 -27.84 -18.58 -20.50
N PHE A 20 -28.18 -19.57 -19.67
CA PHE A 20 -29.36 -20.42 -19.87
C PHE A 20 -30.04 -20.66 -18.52
N ALA A 21 -31.39 -20.60 -18.55
CA ALA A 21 -32.34 -20.58 -17.43
C ALA A 21 -32.49 -19.19 -16.77
N GLY A 22 -33.67 -18.61 -16.57
CA GLY A 22 -35.03 -19.09 -16.70
C GLY A 22 -35.90 -18.13 -15.88
N CYS A 23 -36.94 -17.58 -16.48
CA CYS A 23 -37.86 -16.64 -15.83
C CYS A 23 -38.73 -17.37 -14.78
N ALA A 24 -38.60 -17.04 -13.50
CA ALA A 24 -39.68 -17.04 -12.49
C ALA A 24 -39.18 -16.58 -11.10
N THR A 25 -39.71 -15.45 -10.65
CA THR A 25 -40.09 -15.09 -9.26
C THR A 25 -39.11 -15.22 -8.08
N THR A 26 -38.91 -14.07 -7.42
CA THR A 26 -38.57 -13.79 -6.00
C THR A 26 -37.11 -13.93 -5.51
N THR A 27 -36.67 -12.84 -4.86
CA THR A 27 -35.34 -12.40 -4.36
C THR A 27 -34.58 -13.41 -3.48
N PRO A 28 -33.23 -13.38 -3.54
CA PRO A 28 -32.48 -12.83 -2.40
C PRO A 28 -31.37 -11.85 -2.84
N GLU A 29 -31.11 -10.86 -1.99
CA GLU A 29 -29.99 -9.92 -2.11
C GLU A 29 -28.66 -10.69 -2.18
N GLN A 30 -27.87 -10.37 -3.20
CA GLN A 30 -26.52 -10.89 -3.36
C GLN A 30 -25.62 -10.22 -2.31
N PRO A 31 -24.74 -10.94 -1.60
CA PRO A 31 -23.74 -10.32 -0.75
C PRO A 31 -22.87 -9.38 -1.60
N GLU A 32 -22.71 -8.14 -1.13
CA GLU A 32 -21.81 -7.16 -1.75
C GLU A 32 -20.41 -7.79 -1.86
N GLN A 33 -19.91 -7.84 -3.10
CA GLN A 33 -18.53 -8.18 -3.40
C GLN A 33 -17.64 -7.14 -2.68
N PRO A 34 -16.51 -7.51 -2.07
CA PRO A 34 -15.63 -6.52 -1.44
C PRO A 34 -15.23 -5.46 -2.49
N GLU A 35 -15.67 -4.22 -2.26
CA GLU A 35 -15.25 -3.06 -3.05
C GLU A 35 -13.72 -3.03 -3.06
N THR A 36 -13.13 -3.34 -4.21
CA THR A 36 -11.71 -3.12 -4.46
C THR A 36 -11.50 -1.60 -4.43
N PRO A 37 -10.71 -1.02 -3.52
CA PRO A 37 -10.61 0.42 -3.47
C PRO A 37 -9.87 0.92 -4.71
N ALA A 38 -10.46 1.93 -5.34
CA ALA A 38 -9.82 2.66 -6.42
C ALA A 38 -8.58 3.37 -5.88
N THR A 39 -7.43 2.94 -6.40
CA THR A 39 -6.04 3.32 -6.10
C THR A 39 -5.76 4.82 -5.94
N SER A 40 -6.54 5.70 -6.58
CA SER A 40 -6.43 7.16 -6.40
C SER A 40 -7.05 7.65 -5.09
N ASN A 41 -8.18 7.07 -4.66
CA ASN A 41 -8.95 7.58 -3.53
C ASN A 41 -8.18 7.46 -2.21
N ALA A 42 -7.49 6.34 -1.97
CA ALA A 42 -6.75 6.13 -0.74
C ALA A 42 -5.57 7.10 -0.58
N ALA A 43 -4.80 7.32 -1.65
CA ALA A 43 -3.70 8.29 -1.64
C ALA A 43 -4.21 9.73 -1.45
N ASP A 44 -5.31 10.10 -2.12
CA ASP A 44 -5.93 11.41 -1.99
C ASP A 44 -6.50 11.64 -0.58
N MET A 45 -7.15 10.63 0.02
CA MET A 45 -7.63 10.67 1.41
C MET A 45 -6.48 10.82 2.41
N LEU A 46 -5.40 10.04 2.28
CA LEU A 46 -4.24 10.21 3.16
C LEU A 46 -3.66 11.63 3.04
N TYR A 47 -3.52 12.13 1.82
CA TYR A 47 -2.99 13.47 1.58
C TYR A 47 -3.91 14.59 2.08
N SER A 48 -5.24 14.40 2.05
CA SER A 48 -6.18 15.39 2.58
C SER A 48 -6.01 15.59 4.09
N GLU A 49 -5.68 14.51 4.82
CA GLU A 49 -5.45 14.54 6.26
C GLU A 49 -4.07 15.10 6.67
N LEU A 50 -3.06 15.06 5.78
CA LEU A 50 -1.75 15.68 6.07
C LEU A 50 -1.87 17.20 6.29
N THR A 51 -1.04 17.73 7.19
CA THR A 51 -1.09 19.15 7.59
C THR A 51 0.25 19.87 7.43
N GLY A 52 0.19 21.21 7.43
CA GLY A 52 1.37 22.08 7.46
C GLY A 52 2.44 21.73 6.42
N SER A 53 3.70 21.76 6.85
CA SER A 53 4.85 21.54 5.96
C SER A 53 5.00 20.09 5.47
N ALA A 54 4.32 19.12 6.10
CA ALA A 54 4.28 17.76 5.61
C ALA A 54 3.53 17.70 4.27
N LYS A 55 2.34 18.30 4.24
CA LYS A 55 1.51 18.41 3.04
C LYS A 55 2.23 19.15 1.90
N ASP A 56 2.92 20.25 2.22
CA ASP A 56 3.65 21.05 1.22
C ASP A 56 4.86 20.31 0.59
N LYS A 57 5.38 19.26 1.24
CA LYS A 57 6.59 18.54 0.82
C LYS A 57 6.33 17.30 -0.01
N VAL A 58 5.10 16.80 -0.02
CA VAL A 58 4.73 15.57 -0.71
C VAL A 58 3.61 15.84 -1.70
N SER A 59 3.47 14.96 -2.68
CA SER A 59 2.29 14.90 -3.54
C SER A 59 1.61 13.53 -3.43
N ALA A 60 0.27 13.50 -3.52
CA ALA A 60 -0.46 12.24 -3.64
C ALA A 60 -0.28 11.66 -5.05
N VAL A 61 0.00 10.37 -5.14
CA VAL A 61 0.11 9.64 -6.41
C VAL A 61 -0.54 8.26 -6.28
N ALA A 62 -1.40 7.90 -7.23
CA ALA A 62 -1.94 6.55 -7.34
C ALA A 62 -0.83 5.54 -7.73
N ASN A 63 -0.84 4.34 -7.17
CA ASN A 63 0.24 3.38 -7.35
C ASN A 63 -0.27 1.93 -7.44
N ALA A 64 -0.58 1.51 -8.66
CA ALA A 64 -1.13 0.17 -8.94
C ALA A 64 -0.22 -0.97 -8.47
N ASP A 65 1.11 -0.78 -8.46
CA ASP A 65 2.05 -1.78 -7.97
C ASP A 65 1.89 -1.98 -6.44
N LEU A 66 1.61 -0.89 -5.71
CA LEU A 66 1.33 -0.96 -4.26
C LEU A 66 0.01 -1.68 -3.99
N ASP A 67 -1.00 -1.43 -4.81
CA ASP A 67 -2.30 -2.09 -4.70
C ASP A 67 -2.20 -3.58 -4.96
N GLU A 68 -1.53 -3.97 -6.05
CA GLU A 68 -1.29 -5.37 -6.35
C GLU A 68 -0.41 -6.03 -5.28
N ALA A 69 0.61 -5.34 -4.77
CA ALA A 69 1.46 -5.85 -3.71
C ALA A 69 0.68 -6.11 -2.42
N LEU A 70 -0.17 -5.18 -2.00
CA LEU A 70 -0.99 -5.34 -0.80
C LEU A 70 -2.02 -6.44 -0.96
N GLU A 71 -2.78 -6.44 -2.05
CA GLU A 71 -3.82 -7.45 -2.30
C GLU A 71 -3.21 -8.87 -2.33
N ASN A 72 -2.11 -9.06 -3.06
CA ASN A 72 -1.42 -10.36 -3.13
C ASN A 72 -0.86 -10.80 -1.77
N ALA A 73 -0.30 -9.86 -1.00
CA ALA A 73 0.24 -10.18 0.33
C ALA A 73 -0.87 -10.58 1.30
N VAL A 74 -2.00 -9.85 1.26
CA VAL A 74 -3.18 -10.18 2.05
C VAL A 74 -3.73 -11.55 1.62
N ASP A 75 -3.92 -11.82 0.33
CA ASP A 75 -4.42 -13.12 -0.14
C ASP A 75 -3.55 -14.31 0.28
N LYS A 76 -2.24 -14.11 0.26
CA LYS A 76 -1.30 -15.20 0.54
C LYS A 76 -1.07 -15.43 2.03
N TYR A 77 -1.08 -14.37 2.83
CA TYR A 77 -0.63 -14.41 4.22
C TYR A 77 -1.69 -13.99 5.24
N PHE A 78 -2.91 -13.67 4.81
CA PHE A 78 -4.01 -13.44 5.75
C PHE A 78 -4.21 -14.66 6.62
N ASP A 79 -4.04 -14.46 7.92
CA ASP A 79 -4.30 -15.45 8.94
C ASP A 79 -5.06 -14.75 10.08
N TYR A 80 -6.38 -15.00 10.10
CA TYR A 80 -7.26 -14.43 11.09
C TYR A 80 -6.83 -14.79 12.52
N THR A 81 -6.31 -15.99 12.76
CA THR A 81 -6.00 -16.44 14.13
C THR A 81 -4.80 -15.71 14.74
N SER A 82 -3.77 -15.42 13.94
CA SER A 82 -2.58 -14.69 14.41
C SER A 82 -2.82 -13.18 14.48
N ILE A 83 -3.73 -12.64 13.67
CA ILE A 83 -3.98 -11.20 13.60
C ILE A 83 -4.99 -10.74 14.65
N VAL A 84 -5.84 -11.64 15.16
CA VAL A 84 -6.83 -11.29 16.18
C VAL A 84 -6.19 -10.88 17.51
N ASP A 85 -5.14 -11.58 17.96
CA ASP A 85 -4.48 -11.23 19.22
C ASP A 85 -3.80 -9.85 19.15
N ASP A 86 -3.21 -9.49 17.99
CA ASP A 86 -2.49 -8.22 17.80
C ASP A 86 -3.41 -7.05 17.38
N VAL A 87 -4.50 -7.28 16.64
CA VAL A 87 -5.39 -6.21 16.16
C VAL A 87 -6.60 -5.99 17.07
N TYR A 88 -7.20 -7.06 17.60
CA TYR A 88 -8.38 -6.97 18.45
C TYR A 88 -8.04 -6.83 19.93
N GLY A 89 -6.86 -7.28 20.34
CA GLY A 89 -6.35 -7.03 21.70
C GLY A 89 -6.18 -5.55 22.02
N TYR A 90 -5.97 -4.71 20.99
CA TYR A 90 -5.60 -3.30 21.14
C TYR A 90 -6.60 -2.32 20.54
N ASN A 91 -7.41 -2.67 19.53
CA ASN A 91 -8.36 -1.74 18.88
C ASN A 91 -7.72 -0.40 18.45
N TYR A 92 -6.43 -0.44 18.11
CA TYR A 92 -5.62 0.68 17.65
C TYR A 92 -4.96 0.33 16.32
N LEU A 93 -4.65 1.35 15.52
CA LEU A 93 -3.87 1.20 14.30
C LEU A 93 -2.49 0.62 14.65
N THR A 94 -2.17 -0.54 14.08
CA THR A 94 -0.93 -1.27 14.37
C THR A 94 -0.07 -1.35 13.13
N GLU A 95 1.19 -0.92 13.22
CA GLU A 95 2.16 -1.13 12.14
C GLU A 95 2.61 -2.59 12.13
N ILE A 96 2.39 -3.27 11.01
CA ILE A 96 2.73 -4.69 10.79
C ILE A 96 3.79 -4.86 9.69
N SER A 97 4.57 -3.81 9.39
CA SER A 97 5.60 -3.82 8.33
C SER A 97 6.54 -5.02 8.45
N SER A 98 6.98 -5.38 9.67
CA SER A 98 7.90 -6.50 9.92
C SER A 98 7.22 -7.89 9.95
N SER A 99 5.90 -7.99 9.74
CA SER A 99 5.21 -9.27 9.59
C SER A 99 5.54 -9.91 8.23
N LYS A 100 5.13 -11.18 8.03
CA LYS A 100 5.26 -11.84 6.70
C LYS A 100 4.50 -11.09 5.60
N LEU A 101 3.32 -10.56 5.94
CA LEU A 101 2.50 -9.76 5.03
C LEU A 101 3.23 -8.45 4.69
N GLY A 102 3.64 -7.68 5.70
CA GLY A 102 4.34 -6.41 5.50
C GLY A 102 5.67 -6.56 4.75
N THR A 103 6.45 -7.60 5.06
CA THR A 103 7.69 -7.94 4.34
C THR A 103 7.40 -8.28 2.88
N SER A 104 6.32 -9.02 2.60
CA SER A 104 5.93 -9.33 1.22
C SER A 104 5.56 -8.09 0.41
N VAL A 105 4.89 -7.11 1.02
CA VAL A 105 4.59 -5.83 0.34
C VAL A 105 5.89 -5.05 0.09
N ASN A 106 6.77 -4.97 1.09
CA ASN A 106 8.06 -4.31 0.99
C ASN A 106 8.93 -4.89 -0.15
N ASP A 107 9.00 -6.22 -0.23
CA ASP A 107 9.73 -6.95 -1.27
C ASP A 107 9.13 -6.71 -2.67
N ALA A 108 7.79 -6.78 -2.80
CA ALA A 108 7.09 -6.56 -4.06
C ALA A 108 7.30 -5.13 -4.59
N MET A 109 7.29 -4.15 -3.68
CA MET A 109 7.59 -2.74 -3.98
C MET A 109 9.07 -2.46 -4.22
N LYS A 110 9.95 -3.46 -4.04
CA LYS A 110 11.41 -3.31 -4.11
C LYS A 110 11.89 -2.16 -3.24
N ALA A 111 11.33 -2.06 -2.04
CA ALA A 111 11.64 -0.95 -1.14
C ALA A 111 13.14 -0.91 -0.87
N SER A 112 13.67 0.31 -0.78
CA SER A 112 15.10 0.57 -0.56
C SER A 112 15.54 0.29 0.87
N TYR A 113 14.57 0.15 1.78
CA TYR A 113 14.78 -0.01 3.21
C TYR A 113 14.03 -1.24 3.73
N ALA A 114 14.66 -1.92 4.68
CA ALA A 114 14.06 -3.06 5.35
C ALA A 114 12.72 -2.67 6.01
N PRO A 115 11.74 -3.59 6.06
CA PRO A 115 10.46 -3.32 6.69
C PRO A 115 10.63 -2.96 8.18
N GLY A 116 10.14 -1.78 8.57
CA GLY A 116 10.26 -1.27 9.93
C GLY A 116 9.88 0.21 10.04
N ILE A 117 9.89 0.70 11.28
CA ILE A 117 9.20 1.92 11.73
C ILE A 117 9.42 3.13 10.80
N ARG A 118 8.29 3.71 10.35
CA ARG A 118 8.14 5.08 9.81
C ARG A 118 9.18 5.49 8.76
N PHE A 119 9.32 4.70 7.70
CA PHE A 119 10.11 5.06 6.51
C PHE A 119 11.59 5.39 6.77
N SER A 120 12.16 4.87 7.86
CA SER A 120 13.52 5.16 8.31
C SER A 120 14.53 5.11 7.16
N GLY A 121 15.32 6.17 7.02
CA GLY A 121 16.41 6.29 6.05
C GLY A 121 16.07 7.13 4.82
N ILE A 122 14.79 7.33 4.48
CA ILE A 122 14.42 8.10 3.27
C ILE A 122 14.81 9.59 3.36
N ASP A 123 15.03 10.08 4.58
CA ASP A 123 15.46 11.43 4.91
C ASP A 123 16.98 11.64 4.77
N ASN A 124 17.73 10.60 4.37
CA ASN A 124 19.16 10.71 4.15
C ASN A 124 19.51 11.76 3.10
N ARG A 125 20.24 12.80 3.53
CA ARG A 125 20.65 13.91 2.67
C ARG A 125 21.79 13.57 1.73
N ASN A 126 22.37 12.38 1.82
CA ASN A 126 23.49 11.98 0.96
C ASN A 126 23.06 11.03 -0.17
N ASP A 127 21.76 10.78 -0.34
CA ASP A 127 21.28 9.97 -1.45
C ASP A 127 21.40 10.74 -2.77
N ASP A 128 21.93 10.05 -3.78
CA ASP A 128 22.07 10.50 -5.16
C ASP A 128 21.11 9.76 -6.11
N SER A 129 20.23 8.92 -5.57
CA SER A 129 19.39 8.01 -6.32
C SER A 129 18.02 7.86 -5.65
N ASP A 130 17.02 7.55 -6.47
CA ASP A 130 15.65 7.36 -6.02
C ASP A 130 15.54 6.30 -4.92
N LYS A 131 14.59 6.51 -4.01
CA LYS A 131 14.33 5.60 -2.88
C LYS A 131 12.84 5.40 -2.69
N VAL A 132 12.47 4.19 -2.30
CA VAL A 132 11.11 3.84 -1.92
C VAL A 132 11.13 3.29 -0.50
N ALA A 133 10.27 3.79 0.35
CA ALA A 133 10.03 3.24 1.68
C ALA A 133 8.56 2.85 1.80
N VAL A 134 8.28 1.72 2.46
CA VAL A 134 6.92 1.17 2.58
C VAL A 134 6.62 0.85 4.04
N ALA A 135 5.45 1.28 4.49
CA ALA A 135 4.88 0.91 5.79
C ALA A 135 3.54 0.21 5.57
N VAL A 136 3.25 -0.81 6.37
CA VAL A 136 1.98 -1.54 6.30
C VAL A 136 1.34 -1.55 7.68
N TYR A 137 0.06 -1.21 7.73
CA TYR A 137 -0.74 -1.10 8.94
C TYR A 137 -1.91 -2.09 8.90
N ALA A 138 -2.36 -2.51 10.07
CA ALA A 138 -3.56 -3.31 10.26
C ALA A 138 -4.44 -2.71 11.35
N ILE A 139 -5.76 -2.80 11.16
CA ILE A 139 -6.77 -2.34 12.11
C ILE A 139 -8.06 -3.14 11.92
N ASN A 140 -8.96 -3.09 12.90
CA ASN A 140 -10.28 -3.70 12.79
C ASN A 140 -11.04 -3.17 11.56
N ALA A 141 -11.63 -4.08 10.77
CA ALA A 141 -12.32 -3.75 9.52
C ALA A 141 -13.50 -2.79 9.68
N SER A 142 -14.14 -2.73 10.86
CA SER A 142 -15.24 -1.80 11.13
C SER A 142 -14.81 -0.33 11.24
N THR A 143 -13.50 -0.07 11.33
CA THR A 143 -12.96 1.29 11.37
C THR A 143 -13.09 1.96 10.01
N SER A 144 -13.58 3.20 9.92
CA SER A 144 -13.74 3.89 8.63
C SER A 144 -12.40 4.21 7.97
N ASP A 145 -12.35 4.22 6.63
CA ASP A 145 -11.13 4.58 5.89
C ASP A 145 -10.62 5.98 6.26
N ALA A 146 -11.54 6.96 6.38
CA ALA A 146 -11.20 8.32 6.76
C ALA A 146 -10.47 8.39 8.11
N TYR A 147 -10.99 7.71 9.14
CA TYR A 147 -10.34 7.70 10.46
C TYR A 147 -8.99 6.97 10.42
N VAL A 148 -8.87 5.90 9.63
CA VAL A 148 -7.58 5.21 9.46
C VAL A 148 -6.55 6.12 8.79
N MET A 149 -6.94 6.83 7.73
CA MET A 149 -6.05 7.77 7.03
C MET A 149 -5.66 8.96 7.92
N GLU A 150 -6.57 9.48 8.74
CA GLU A 150 -6.28 10.50 9.76
C GLU A 150 -5.21 10.02 10.74
N GLN A 151 -5.38 8.82 11.30
CA GLN A 151 -4.40 8.24 12.24
C GLN A 151 -3.03 8.00 11.58
N ILE A 152 -2.99 7.60 10.31
CA ILE A 152 -1.73 7.45 9.57
C ILE A 152 -1.10 8.83 9.31
N ALA A 153 -1.89 9.82 8.86
CA ALA A 153 -1.41 11.17 8.60
C ALA A 153 -0.80 11.81 9.85
N ASP A 154 -1.44 11.69 11.01
CA ASP A 154 -0.91 12.15 12.31
C ASP A 154 0.48 11.55 12.62
N GLN A 155 0.69 10.27 12.29
CA GLN A 155 1.99 9.63 12.48
C GLN A 155 3.05 10.12 11.49
N LEU A 156 2.63 10.49 10.28
CA LEU A 156 3.51 10.91 9.20
C LEU A 156 3.85 12.40 9.22
N ASP A 157 2.97 13.27 9.72
CA ASP A 157 3.15 14.73 9.66
C ASP A 157 4.50 15.17 10.23
N SER A 158 4.83 14.75 11.46
CA SER A 158 6.13 15.08 12.06
C SER A 158 7.32 14.54 11.26
N TYR A 159 7.16 13.43 10.55
CA TYR A 159 8.24 12.83 9.77
C TYR A 159 8.42 13.57 8.43
N LEU A 160 7.34 13.70 7.68
CA LEU A 160 7.31 14.35 6.37
C LEU A 160 7.73 15.81 6.45
N SER A 161 7.32 16.53 7.51
CA SER A 161 7.76 17.90 7.79
C SER A 161 9.27 18.05 7.90
N ASN A 162 10.02 17.00 8.22
CA ASN A 162 11.48 17.03 8.37
C ASN A 162 12.26 16.57 7.12
N LEU A 163 11.57 16.10 6.08
CA LEU A 163 12.22 15.61 4.87
C LEU A 163 13.07 16.70 4.20
N PRO A 164 14.32 16.41 3.81
CA PRO A 164 15.16 17.37 3.11
C PRO A 164 14.68 17.57 1.68
N THR A 165 14.70 18.79 1.16
CA THR A 165 14.37 19.07 -0.25
C THR A 165 15.61 19.18 -1.14
N SER A 166 16.80 19.09 -0.55
CA SER A 166 18.08 19.07 -1.25
C SER A 166 19.17 18.42 -0.41
N GLY A 167 20.22 17.96 -1.07
CA GLY A 167 21.30 17.23 -0.44
C GLY A 167 22.46 16.95 -1.38
N ASN A 168 23.24 15.93 -1.04
CA ASN A 168 24.47 15.49 -1.69
C ASN A 168 25.44 16.68 -1.85
N PHE A 169 25.92 17.18 -0.72
CA PHE A 169 26.69 18.42 -0.68
C PHE A 169 28.12 18.21 -1.14
N ASP A 170 28.64 19.14 -1.94
CA ASP A 170 30.07 19.19 -2.27
C ASP A 170 30.94 19.67 -1.09
N ALA A 171 32.24 19.82 -1.33
CA ALA A 171 33.19 20.31 -0.33
C ALA A 171 32.87 21.74 0.16
N ASP A 172 32.21 22.55 -0.67
CA ASP A 172 31.82 23.94 -0.40
C ASP A 172 30.41 24.04 0.22
N ARG A 173 29.77 22.90 0.52
CA ARG A 173 28.40 22.77 1.06
C ARG A 173 27.32 23.28 0.12
N VAL A 174 27.57 23.22 -1.19
CA VAL A 174 26.56 23.44 -2.21
C VAL A 174 25.85 22.10 -2.45
N ALA A 175 24.51 22.10 -2.40
CA ALA A 175 23.73 20.89 -2.66
C ALA A 175 23.80 20.53 -4.15
N ASN A 176 24.21 19.31 -4.49
CA ASN A 176 24.21 18.82 -5.87
C ASN A 176 22.90 18.16 -6.28
N CYS A 177 21.99 17.90 -5.34
CA CYS A 177 20.71 17.25 -5.62
C CYS A 177 19.53 18.04 -5.07
N ASN A 178 18.41 17.97 -5.78
CA ASN A 178 17.07 18.28 -5.30
C ASN A 178 16.31 16.98 -5.03
N TYR A 179 15.43 17.01 -4.03
CA TYR A 179 14.57 15.90 -3.66
C TYR A 179 13.10 16.31 -3.75
N THR A 180 12.30 15.48 -4.40
CA THR A 180 10.84 15.56 -4.39
C THR A 180 10.26 14.27 -3.83
N TYR A 181 9.10 14.37 -3.19
CA TYR A 181 8.47 13.22 -2.54
C TYR A 181 7.05 13.02 -3.02
N SER A 182 6.65 11.76 -3.17
CA SER A 182 5.25 11.38 -3.37
C SER A 182 4.83 10.34 -2.34
N VAL A 183 3.57 10.44 -1.93
CA VAL A 183 2.91 9.47 -1.06
C VAL A 183 1.83 8.73 -1.85
N SER A 184 1.80 7.42 -1.69
CA SER A 184 0.76 6.54 -2.21
C SER A 184 0.19 5.72 -1.07
N ALA A 185 -1.10 5.42 -1.11
CA ALA A 185 -1.74 4.55 -0.14
C ALA A 185 -2.64 3.54 -0.86
N SER A 186 -2.70 2.34 -0.29
CA SER A 186 -3.58 1.26 -0.73
C SER A 186 -4.29 0.68 0.48
N VAL A 187 -5.52 0.23 0.29
CA VAL A 187 -6.35 -0.37 1.34
C VAL A 187 -6.84 -1.73 0.86
N THR A 188 -6.79 -2.75 1.71
CA THR A 188 -7.44 -4.04 1.44
C THR A 188 -8.13 -4.50 2.72
N THR A 189 -9.37 -4.95 2.62
CA THR A 189 -10.11 -5.50 3.76
C THR A 189 -10.39 -6.99 3.53
N ARG A 190 -10.17 -7.81 4.57
CA ARG A 190 -10.57 -9.21 4.60
C ARG A 190 -11.45 -9.47 5.82
N THR A 191 -12.60 -10.05 5.58
CA THR A 191 -13.57 -10.45 6.62
C THR A 191 -13.64 -11.97 6.70
N VAL A 192 -13.98 -12.46 7.88
CA VAL A 192 -14.32 -13.84 8.17
C VAL A 192 -15.61 -13.86 8.98
N ASN A 193 -16.37 -14.94 8.84
CA ASN A 193 -17.51 -15.20 9.70
C ASN A 193 -17.08 -16.15 10.82
N PHE A 194 -17.14 -15.71 12.07
CA PHE A 194 -16.89 -16.57 13.22
C PHE A 194 -18.13 -16.65 14.09
N ALA A 195 -18.70 -17.85 14.23
CA ALA A 195 -19.88 -18.11 15.05
C ALA A 195 -21.09 -17.19 14.72
N GLY A 196 -21.27 -16.83 13.44
CA GLY A 196 -22.37 -15.97 12.99
C GLY A 196 -22.12 -14.48 13.16
N VAL A 197 -20.91 -14.07 13.55
CA VAL A 197 -20.49 -12.66 13.61
C VAL A 197 -19.44 -12.41 12.53
N ASP A 198 -19.72 -11.43 11.67
CA ASP A 198 -18.74 -10.96 10.69
C ASP A 198 -17.71 -10.07 11.37
N THR A 199 -16.45 -10.38 11.12
CA THR A 199 -15.31 -9.78 11.77
C THR A 199 -14.18 -9.75 10.76
N GLY A 200 -13.34 -8.71 10.76
CA GLY A 200 -12.31 -8.61 9.75
C GLY A 200 -11.20 -7.65 10.10
N VAL A 201 -10.21 -7.65 9.23
CA VAL A 201 -9.03 -6.81 9.34
C VAL A 201 -8.92 -5.99 8.07
N LYS A 202 -8.70 -4.70 8.26
CA LYS A 202 -8.34 -3.75 7.23
C LYS A 202 -6.85 -3.53 7.26
N TYR A 203 -6.22 -3.67 6.11
CA TYR A 203 -4.81 -3.43 5.90
C TYR A 203 -4.65 -2.16 5.08
N VAL A 204 -3.67 -1.34 5.45
CA VAL A 204 -3.31 -0.15 4.70
C VAL A 204 -1.82 -0.17 4.44
N ALA A 205 -1.43 -0.16 3.16
CA ALA A 205 -0.04 0.04 2.78
C ALA A 205 0.17 1.49 2.37
N VAL A 206 1.28 2.08 2.82
CA VAL A 206 1.70 3.43 2.42
C VAL A 206 3.09 3.34 1.85
N ALA A 207 3.28 3.87 0.65
CA ALA A 207 4.58 4.03 0.03
C ALA A 207 4.96 5.51 -0.02
N LEU A 208 6.18 5.81 0.41
CA LEU A 208 6.81 7.11 0.25
C LEU A 208 7.96 6.95 -0.75
N THR A 209 7.87 7.68 -1.86
CA THR A 209 8.88 7.68 -2.92
C THR A 209 9.64 8.99 -2.90
N LYS A 210 10.97 8.91 -2.82
CA LYS A 210 11.90 10.03 -3.01
C LYS A 210 12.46 9.95 -4.42
N THR A 211 12.32 11.04 -5.16
CA THR A 211 12.94 11.21 -6.47
C THR A 211 14.10 12.21 -6.36
N VAL A 212 15.24 11.86 -6.95
CA VAL A 212 16.46 12.67 -6.94
C VAL A 212 16.69 13.30 -8.31
N ALA A 213 16.92 14.61 -8.32
CA ALA A 213 17.31 15.35 -9.52
C ALA A 213 18.65 16.08 -9.28
N GLU A 214 19.63 15.86 -10.15
CA GLU A 214 20.90 16.58 -10.11
C GLU A 214 20.69 18.08 -10.39
N LYS A 215 21.41 18.92 -9.67
CA LYS A 215 21.59 20.33 -9.99
C LYS A 215 22.80 20.41 -10.92
N GLY A 216 22.54 20.74 -12.18
CA GLY A 216 23.58 21.00 -13.18
C GLY A 216 24.41 22.24 -12.88
#